data_AF-A0A357N7L3-F1
#
_entry.id   AF-A0A357N7L3-F1
#
_cell.length_a   1.000
_cell.length_b   1.000
_cell.length_c   1.000
_cell.angle_alpha   90.00
_cell.angle_beta   90.00
_cell.angle_gamma   90.00
#
_symmetry.space_group_name_H-M   'P 1'
#
loop_
_entity.id
_entity.type
_entity.pdbx_description
1 polymer ?
#
loop_
_entity_poly.entity_id
_entity_poly.type
_entity_poly.pdbx_seq_one_letter_code
_entity_poly.pdbx_strand_id
1 'polypeptide(L)' 'PPDGYLYTARNRSKPRIAVAKPRIFMPVFPGTNCEYDTARAFQQAGGLVDTMVVRNLTTTDVEHTIEQIAKRIKAAQIVM' A
#
# COMPACT_ATOMS: atom_id res chain seq x y z
N PRO A 1 -15.48 -11.56 46.26
CA PRO A 1 -14.69 -11.20 45.06
C PRO A 1 -15.28 -11.92 43.83
N PRO A 2 -15.62 -11.25 42.73
CA PRO A 2 -16.13 -11.96 41.56
C PRO A 2 -14.96 -12.69 40.89
N ASP A 3 -15.12 -13.99 40.72
CA ASP A 3 -14.17 -14.87 40.04
C ASP A 3 -13.91 -14.34 38.62
N GLY A 4 -12.64 -14.09 38.30
CA GLY A 4 -12.23 -13.53 37.03
C GLY A 4 -12.51 -14.49 35.88
N TYR A 5 -13.32 -14.07 34.92
CA TYR A 5 -13.54 -14.83 33.69
C TYR A 5 -12.23 -14.92 32.90
N LEU A 6 -11.58 -16.09 32.96
CA LEU A 6 -10.42 -16.40 32.13
C LEU A 6 -10.87 -16.98 30.79
N TYR A 7 -10.68 -16.21 29.72
CA TYR A 7 -10.91 -16.67 28.35
C TYR A 7 -9.76 -17.60 27.91
N THR A 8 -10.01 -18.91 27.90
CA THR A 8 -8.98 -19.95 27.65
C THR A 8 -8.89 -20.40 26.18
N ALA A 9 -9.90 -20.15 25.36
CA ALA A 9 -10.00 -20.70 24.02
C ALA A 9 -9.97 -19.61 22.93
N ARG A 10 -8.81 -19.38 22.32
CA ARG A 10 -8.66 -18.44 21.20
C ARG A 10 -9.47 -18.94 19.98
N ASN A 11 -10.41 -18.14 19.49
CA ASN A 11 -11.10 -18.43 18.22
C ASN A 11 -10.06 -18.45 17.07
N ARG A 12 -9.87 -19.62 16.45
CA ARG A 12 -8.94 -19.83 15.31
C ARG A 12 -9.64 -19.80 13.95
N SER A 13 -10.94 -19.56 13.92
CA SER A 13 -11.70 -19.55 12.67
C SER A 13 -11.26 -18.37 11.80
N LYS A 14 -10.93 -18.65 10.53
CA LYS A 14 -10.63 -17.60 9.55
C LYS A 14 -11.94 -16.88 9.18
N PRO A 15 -11.91 -15.57 8.90
CA PRO A 15 -13.10 -14.86 8.46
C PRO A 15 -13.69 -15.53 7.21
N ARG A 16 -15.01 -15.74 7.21
CA ARG A 16 -15.74 -16.35 6.09
C ARG A 16 -15.78 -15.42 4.87
N ILE A 17 -15.57 -14.12 5.08
CA ILE A 17 -15.55 -13.09 4.04
C ILE A 17 -14.09 -12.77 3.72
N ALA A 18 -13.69 -12.99 2.47
CA ALA A 18 -12.42 -12.49 1.94
C ALA A 18 -12.63 -11.04 1.46
N VAL A 19 -11.95 -10.08 2.10
CA VAL A 19 -11.96 -8.68 1.67
C VAL A 19 -10.91 -8.48 0.59
N ALA A 20 -11.24 -7.74 -0.47
CA ALA A 20 -10.29 -7.41 -1.53
C ALA A 20 -9.11 -6.58 -0.99
N LYS A 21 -7.90 -6.84 -1.52
CA LYS A 21 -6.72 -6.04 -1.20
C LYS A 21 -6.61 -4.89 -2.22
N PRO A 22 -6.90 -3.63 -1.84
CA PRO A 22 -6.80 -2.52 -2.78
C PRO A 22 -5.35 -2.34 -3.24
N ARG A 23 -5.15 -2.01 -4.52
CA ARG A 23 -3.86 -1.57 -5.05
C ARG A 23 -3.71 -0.08 -4.85
N ILE A 24 -2.61 0.32 -4.22
CA ILE A 24 -2.23 1.71 -3.97
C ILE A 24 -1.04 2.02 -4.86
N PHE A 25 -1.14 3.04 -5.70
CA PHE A 25 -0.02 3.52 -6.48
C PHE A 25 0.53 4.80 -5.85
N MET A 26 1.86 4.85 -5.69
CA MET A 26 2.57 5.93 -5.01
C MET A 26 3.83 6.29 -5.81
N PRO A 27 3.78 7.30 -6.70
CA PRO A 27 4.96 7.85 -7.33
C PRO A 27 5.78 8.64 -6.30
N VAL A 28 7.06 8.34 -6.19
CA VAL A 28 7.96 8.97 -5.22
C VAL A 28 9.05 9.72 -5.96
N PHE A 29 9.36 10.94 -5.52
CA PHE A 29 10.51 11.66 -6.05
C PHE A 29 11.80 11.17 -5.37
N PRO A 30 12.96 11.25 -6.05
CA PRO A 30 14.23 10.93 -5.43
C PRO A 30 14.48 11.82 -4.21
N GLY A 31 14.83 11.21 -3.07
CA GLY A 31 15.19 11.94 -1.85
C GLY A 31 14.08 12.12 -0.81
N THR A 32 12.87 11.63 -1.07
CA THR A 32 11.79 11.64 -0.06
C THR A 32 11.78 10.36 0.78
N ASN A 33 11.71 10.51 2.11
CA ASN A 33 11.79 9.39 3.07
C ASN A 33 10.43 8.96 3.65
N CYS A 34 9.39 9.80 3.55
CA CYS A 34 8.11 9.58 4.22
C CYS A 34 7.26 8.48 3.56
N GLU A 35 7.49 8.22 2.28
CA GLU A 35 6.72 7.27 1.47
C GLU A 35 6.96 5.83 1.88
N TYR A 36 8.11 5.53 2.49
CA TYR A 36 8.36 4.21 3.08
C TYR A 36 7.47 3.95 4.29
N ASP A 37 7.28 4.95 5.15
CA ASP A 37 6.40 4.84 6.31
C ASP A 37 4.94 4.72 5.88
N THR A 38 4.53 5.50 4.88
CA THR A 38 3.16 5.41 4.38
C THR A 38 2.91 4.10 3.63
N ALA A 39 3.86 3.63 2.82
CA ALA A 39 3.79 2.31 2.19
C ALA A 39 3.66 1.20 3.23
N ARG A 40 4.44 1.25 4.32
CA ARG A 40 4.35 0.30 5.43
C ARG A 40 2.99 0.35 6.11
N ALA A 41 2.44 1.54 6.35
CA ALA A 41 1.10 1.70 6.94
C ALA A 41 0.01 1.07 6.06
N PHE A 42 0.04 1.30 4.74
CA PHE A 42 -0.90 0.68 3.81
C PHE A 42 -0.75 -0.85 3.75
N GLN A 43 0.47 -1.37 3.77
CA GLN A 43 0.73 -2.80 3.82
C GLN A 43 0.19 -3.44 5.10
N GLN A 44 0.40 -2.78 6.26
CA GLN A 44 -0.14 -3.21 7.54
C GLN A 44 -1.67 -3.22 7.56
N ALA A 45 -2.31 -2.29 6.86
CA ALA A 45 -3.75 -2.26 6.65
C ALA A 45 -4.26 -3.30 5.62
N GLY A 46 -3.36 -4.09 5.01
CA GLY A 46 -3.71 -5.15 4.04
C GLY A 46 -3.76 -4.71 2.58
N GLY A 47 -3.31 -3.48 2.27
CA GLY A 47 -3.19 -2.96 0.92
C GLY A 47 -1.98 -3.51 0.15
N LEU A 48 -2.05 -3.46 -1.16
CA LEU A 48 -0.96 -3.78 -2.08
C LEU A 48 -0.36 -2.48 -2.60
N VAL A 49 0.84 -2.12 -2.15
CA VAL A 49 1.49 -0.86 -2.52
C VAL A 49 2.46 -1.06 -3.68
N ASP A 50 2.30 -0.25 -4.74
CA ASP A 50 3.19 -0.10 -5.89
C ASP A 50 3.88 1.27 -5.78
N THR A 51 5.15 1.25 -5.35
CA THR A 51 5.99 2.44 -5.29
C THR A 51 6.84 2.56 -6.55
N MET A 52 6.88 3.76 -7.13
CA MET A 52 7.66 4.03 -8.34
C MET A 52 8.48 5.30 -8.18
N VAL A 53 9.80 5.21 -8.31
CA VAL A 53 10.67 6.39 -8.30
C VAL A 53 10.55 7.13 -9.63
N VAL A 54 10.20 8.41 -9.57
CA VAL A 54 10.14 9.32 -10.72
C VAL A 54 11.56 9.57 -11.23
N ARG A 55 11.80 9.28 -12.51
CA ARG A 55 13.07 9.63 -13.17
C ARG A 55 12.93 10.99 -13.83
N ASN A 56 13.69 11.95 -13.32
CA ASN A 56 13.59 13.36 -13.71
C ASN A 56 14.92 13.97 -14.19
N LEU A 57 15.88 13.14 -14.60
CA LEU A 57 17.21 13.60 -15.04
C LEU A 57 17.23 14.09 -16.50
N THR A 58 16.43 13.48 -17.36
CA THR A 58 16.34 13.84 -18.79
C THR A 58 14.88 13.96 -19.21
N THR A 59 14.63 14.69 -20.30
CA THR A 59 13.26 14.83 -20.86
C THR A 59 12.67 13.48 -21.25
N THR A 60 13.46 12.60 -21.88
CA THR A 60 13.03 11.25 -22.25
C THR A 60 12.67 10.40 -21.03
N ASP A 61 13.44 10.52 -19.93
CA ASP A 61 13.11 9.82 -18.69
C ASP A 61 11.80 10.30 -18.07
N VAL A 62 11.53 11.61 -18.14
CA VAL A 62 10.28 12.21 -17.65
C VAL A 62 9.10 11.71 -18.47
N GLU A 63 9.19 11.74 -19.81
CA GLU A 63 8.14 11.24 -20.70
C GLU A 63 7.82 9.77 -20.42
N HIS A 64 8.85 8.92 -20.33
CA HIS A 64 8.67 7.52 -19.99
C HIS A 64 8.05 7.33 -18.60
N THR A 65 8.49 8.11 -17.62
CA THR A 65 7.93 8.10 -16.26
C THR A 65 6.45 8.47 -16.25
N ILE A 66 6.02 9.45 -17.05
CA ILE A 66 4.62 9.86 -17.17
C ILE A 66 3.76 8.72 -17.76
N GLU A 67 4.24 8.04 -18.81
CA GLU A 67 3.53 6.89 -19.38
C GLU A 67 3.35 5.76 -18.36
N GLN A 68 4.42 5.50 -17.60
CA GLN A 68 4.43 4.49 -16.54
C GLN A 68 3.48 4.83 -15.39
N ILE A 69 3.40 6.11 -14.99
CA ILE A 69 2.45 6.62 -14.00
C ILE A 69 1.02 6.41 -14.50
N ALA A 70 0.71 6.84 -15.73
CA ALA A 70 -0.63 6.71 -16.30
C ALA A 70 -1.11 5.25 -16.35
N LYS A 71 -0.21 4.32 -16.70
CA LYS A 71 -0.51 2.88 -16.70
C LYS A 71 -0.81 2.34 -15.29
N ARG A 72 -0.04 2.75 -14.29
CA ARG A 72 -0.20 2.28 -12.91
C ARG A 72 -1.44 2.87 -12.23
N ILE A 73 -1.74 4.15 -12.47
CA ILE A 73 -2.98 4.79 -11.99
C ILE A 73 -4.20 4.01 -12.50
N LYS A 74 -4.23 3.62 -13.78
CA LYS A 74 -5.34 2.82 -14.34
C LYS A 74 -5.55 1.46 -13.65
N ALA A 75 -4.52 0.90 -13.04
CA ALA A 75 -4.58 -0.39 -12.34
C ALA A 75 -4.82 -0.24 -10.82
N ALA A 76 -4.66 0.96 -10.28
CA ALA A 76 -4.77 1.25 -8.86
C ALA A 76 -6.21 1.62 -8.44
N GLN A 77 -6.51 1.41 -7.16
CA GLN A 77 -7.76 1.86 -6.52
C GLN A 77 -7.53 3.11 -5.67
N ILE A 78 -6.29 3.37 -5.26
CA ILE A 78 -5.87 4.54 -4.48
C ILE A 78 -4.63 5.12 -5.13
N VAL A 79 -4.58 6.45 -5.27
CA VAL A 79 -3.40 7.20 -5.68
C VAL A 79 -2.98 8.06 -4.50
N MET A 80 -1.69 8.03 -4.16
CA MET A 80 -1.09 8.85 -3.12
C MET A 80 0.05 9.68 -3.70
#